data_AF-A0A418RPQ5-F1
#
_entry.id   AF-A0A418RPQ5-F1
#
_cell.length_a   1.000
_cell.length_b   1.000
_cell.length_c   1.000
_cell.angle_alpha   90.00
_cell.angle_beta   90.00
_cell.angle_gamma   90.00
#
_symmetry.space_group_name_H-M   'P 1'
#
loop_
_entity.id
_entity.type
_entity.pdbx_description
1 polymer ?
#
loop_
_entity_poly.entity_id
_entity_poly.type
_entity_poly.pdbx_seq_one_letter_code
_entity_poly.pdbx_strand_id
1 'polypeptide(L)'
;MTLSIKDLKEQNLILLDTVSGSQAYGLSTPESDTDTRGVFILPQDLYFGFSYIEQVNSDRNDHTYYELGKYLKLLAKNNPSSIELLFAPQETVIYRHPLMEQIKPEHILSRLCRDSFAGYAMSQVKRAKGLNKKIFNPVSDVMPRPIECCHIVEGDRTVATEQWLSQHDFLAERCGLTALPHVRDGYALFYADDYEQGATCLNNWGRITGVRVKLNA
;
A
#
# COMPACT_ATOMS: atom_id res chain seq x y z
N MET A 1 -26.94 15.67 -3.14
CA MET A 1 -26.19 15.95 -1.90
C MET A 1 -25.33 14.74 -1.60
N THR A 2 -24.05 14.94 -1.33
CA THR A 2 -23.12 13.85 -0.96
C THR A 2 -22.98 13.89 0.56
N LEU A 3 -23.36 12.80 1.23
CA LEU A 3 -23.26 12.70 2.68
C LEU A 3 -21.79 12.44 3.08
N SER A 4 -21.22 13.29 3.92
CA SER A 4 -19.87 13.17 4.45
C SER A 4 -19.86 12.68 5.90
N ILE A 5 -18.71 12.25 6.40
CA ILE A 5 -18.56 11.84 7.82
C ILE A 5 -18.82 13.00 8.77
N LYS A 6 -18.50 14.23 8.35
CA LYS A 6 -18.80 15.44 9.12
C LYS A 6 -20.31 15.60 9.29
N ASP A 7 -21.08 15.43 8.21
CA ASP A 7 -22.54 15.49 8.25
C ASP A 7 -23.13 14.43 9.17
N LEU A 8 -22.57 13.20 9.18
CA LEU A 8 -23.01 12.13 10.09
C LEU A 8 -22.88 12.54 11.57
N LYS A 9 -21.79 13.21 11.93
CA LYS A 9 -21.53 13.69 13.30
C LYS A 9 -22.45 14.86 13.65
N GLU A 10 -22.55 15.86 12.79
CA GLU A 10 -23.35 17.06 13.04
C GLU A 10 -24.85 16.75 13.15
N GLN A 11 -25.34 15.76 12.38
CA GLN A 11 -26.74 15.36 12.37
C GLN A 11 -27.05 14.21 13.36
N ASN A 12 -26.09 13.78 14.18
CA ASN A 12 -26.23 12.68 15.14
C ASN A 12 -26.75 11.36 14.52
N LEU A 13 -26.24 11.02 13.34
CA LEU A 13 -26.66 9.83 12.58
C LEU A 13 -25.83 8.58 12.89
N ILE A 14 -24.80 8.70 13.72
CA ILE A 14 -23.90 7.59 14.04
C ILE A 14 -24.55 6.66 15.06
N LEU A 15 -24.47 5.35 14.84
CA LEU A 15 -24.92 4.30 15.75
C LEU A 15 -23.74 3.60 16.44
N LEU A 16 -22.60 3.52 15.77
CA LEU A 16 -21.37 2.96 16.32
C LEU A 16 -20.18 3.75 15.76
N ASP A 17 -19.27 4.16 16.63
CA ASP A 17 -18.01 4.82 16.29
C ASP A 17 -16.88 4.15 17.07
N THR A 18 -15.90 3.61 16.35
CA THR A 18 -14.76 2.90 16.95
C THR A 18 -13.45 3.35 16.32
N VAL A 19 -12.41 3.44 17.14
CA VAL A 19 -11.03 3.47 16.66
C VAL A 19 -10.68 2.10 16.08
N SER A 20 -10.05 2.08 14.91
CA SER A 20 -9.55 0.88 14.25
C SER A 20 -8.05 1.03 13.94
N GLY A 21 -7.46 0.06 13.27
CA GLY A 21 -6.06 0.12 12.86
C GLY A 21 -5.05 -0.20 13.97
N SER A 22 -3.80 0.20 13.77
CA SER A 22 -2.66 -0.11 14.65
C SER A 22 -2.91 0.29 16.11
N GLN A 23 -3.68 1.35 16.36
CA GLN A 23 -4.09 1.81 17.68
C GLN A 23 -4.96 0.77 18.42
N ALA A 24 -5.94 0.18 17.73
CA ALA A 24 -6.81 -0.85 18.32
C ALA A 24 -6.05 -2.15 18.66
N TYR A 25 -4.94 -2.41 17.96
CA TYR A 25 -4.08 -3.59 18.16
C TYR A 25 -2.83 -3.33 19.01
N GLY A 26 -2.68 -2.12 19.59
CA GLY A 26 -1.52 -1.77 20.42
C GLY A 26 -0.19 -1.69 19.65
N LEU A 27 -0.25 -1.53 18.33
CA LEU A 27 0.89 -1.45 17.40
C LEU A 27 1.21 0.01 17.00
N SER A 28 0.63 0.99 17.68
CA SER A 28 0.74 2.40 17.34
C SER A 28 2.12 2.98 17.65
N THR A 29 2.65 3.76 16.72
CA THR A 29 3.76 4.70 16.96
C THR A 29 3.20 6.10 17.24
N PRO A 30 3.99 7.04 17.85
CA PRO A 30 3.54 8.40 18.16
C PRO A 30 3.08 9.23 16.96
N GLU A 31 3.47 8.82 15.74
CA GLU A 31 3.13 9.47 14.47
C GLU A 31 1.94 8.79 13.75
N SER A 32 1.34 7.77 14.34
CA SER A 32 0.29 6.99 13.68
C SER A 32 -1.01 7.77 13.60
N ASP A 33 -1.46 8.07 12.37
CA ASP A 33 -2.82 8.53 12.07
C ASP A 33 -3.85 7.55 12.68
N THR A 34 -5.00 8.06 13.11
CA THR A 34 -6.07 7.27 13.75
C THR A 34 -7.12 6.86 12.73
N ASP A 35 -7.21 5.57 12.44
CA ASP A 35 -8.31 5.04 11.63
C ASP A 35 -9.60 4.96 12.46
N THR A 36 -10.74 5.33 11.88
CA THR A 36 -12.04 5.10 12.53
C THR A 36 -12.99 4.32 11.64
N ARG A 37 -13.79 3.48 12.27
CA ARG A 37 -14.82 2.69 11.59
C ARG A 37 -16.11 2.78 12.36
N GLY A 38 -17.23 2.72 11.65
CA GLY A 38 -18.51 2.87 12.31
C GLY A 38 -19.71 2.45 11.49
N VAL A 39 -20.87 2.64 12.10
CA VAL A 39 -22.19 2.37 11.54
C VAL A 39 -23.04 3.62 11.69
N PHE A 40 -23.79 3.98 10.65
CA PHE A 40 -24.69 5.14 10.68
C PHE A 40 -26.08 4.77 10.17
N ILE A 41 -27.08 5.59 10.55
CA ILE A 41 -28.43 5.54 10.01
C ILE A 41 -28.57 6.56 8.87
N LEU A 42 -29.10 6.12 7.74
CA LEU A 42 -29.29 7.02 6.60
C LEU A 42 -30.42 8.03 6.90
N PRO A 43 -30.25 9.33 6.58
CA PRO A 43 -31.32 10.31 6.67
C PRO A 43 -32.56 9.88 5.88
N GLN A 44 -33.75 10.19 6.40
CA GLN A 44 -35.03 9.76 5.80
C GLN A 44 -35.16 10.19 4.34
N ASP A 45 -34.78 11.42 3.98
CA ASP A 45 -34.87 11.91 2.61
C ASP A 45 -33.99 11.12 1.62
N LEU A 46 -32.86 10.61 2.08
CA LEU A 46 -31.97 9.77 1.28
C LEU A 46 -32.44 8.31 1.27
N TYR A 47 -33.05 7.84 2.36
CA TYR A 47 -33.59 6.49 2.49
C TYR A 47 -34.83 6.27 1.62
N PHE A 48 -35.76 7.22 1.61
CA PHE A 48 -36.97 7.17 0.79
C PHE A 48 -36.77 7.77 -0.62
N GLY A 49 -35.65 8.46 -0.85
CA GLY A 49 -35.29 9.03 -2.14
C GLY A 49 -34.63 8.04 -3.10
N PHE A 50 -34.16 8.56 -4.24
CA PHE A 50 -33.46 7.78 -5.27
C PHE A 50 -31.93 7.77 -5.11
N SER A 51 -31.42 8.28 -3.98
CA SER A 51 -29.98 8.54 -3.75
C SER A 51 -29.48 7.82 -2.51
N TYR A 52 -29.63 6.49 -2.47
CA TYR A 52 -29.24 5.67 -1.34
C TYR A 52 -27.71 5.60 -1.19
N ILE A 53 -27.20 5.88 0.01
CA ILE A 53 -25.77 5.87 0.31
C ILE A 53 -25.47 4.69 1.24
N GLU A 54 -24.75 3.72 0.70
CA GLU A 54 -24.42 2.47 1.39
C GLU A 54 -23.23 2.61 2.34
N GLN A 55 -22.32 3.55 2.07
CA GLN A 55 -21.08 3.73 2.81
C GLN A 55 -20.54 5.14 2.57
N VAL A 56 -19.93 5.71 3.60
CA VAL A 56 -19.20 6.98 3.52
C VAL A 56 -17.75 6.74 3.94
N ASN A 57 -16.81 7.23 3.14
CA ASN A 57 -15.38 7.16 3.41
C ASN A 57 -14.77 8.56 3.49
N SER A 58 -13.66 8.70 4.22
CA SER A 58 -12.77 9.86 4.06
C SER A 58 -11.96 9.76 2.77
N ASP A 59 -11.39 10.88 2.34
CA ASP A 59 -10.59 10.96 1.11
C ASP A 59 -9.40 9.99 1.09
N ARG A 60 -8.81 9.75 2.27
CA ARG A 60 -7.72 8.79 2.47
C ARG A 60 -8.18 7.37 2.78
N ASN A 61 -9.49 7.17 2.98
CA ASN A 61 -10.11 5.93 3.46
C ASN A 61 -9.69 5.49 4.88
N ASP A 62 -9.06 6.37 5.66
CA ASP A 62 -8.74 6.14 7.08
C ASP A 62 -10.02 6.06 7.94
N HIS A 63 -11.11 6.69 7.47
CA HIS A 63 -12.40 6.68 8.13
C HIS A 63 -13.46 6.04 7.25
N THR A 64 -14.13 4.99 7.73
CA THR A 64 -15.15 4.24 6.98
C THR A 64 -16.39 3.98 7.82
N TYR A 65 -17.54 4.50 7.37
CA TYR A 65 -18.83 4.28 8.04
C TYR A 65 -19.79 3.57 7.10
N TYR A 66 -20.41 2.49 7.59
CA TYR A 66 -21.40 1.72 6.84
C TYR A 66 -22.81 2.14 7.22
N GLU A 67 -23.69 2.23 6.24
CA GLU A 67 -25.11 2.38 6.51
C GLU A 67 -25.64 1.10 7.20
N LEU A 68 -26.59 1.24 8.14
CA LEU A 68 -27.10 0.15 8.97
C LEU A 68 -27.59 -1.07 8.16
N GLY A 69 -28.41 -0.88 7.14
CA GLY A 69 -28.86 -1.92 6.23
C GLY A 69 -27.72 -2.65 5.51
N LYS A 70 -26.72 -1.94 4.98
CA LYS A 70 -25.50 -2.55 4.43
C LYS A 70 -24.74 -3.34 5.49
N TYR A 71 -24.58 -2.76 6.68
CA TYR A 71 -23.87 -3.39 7.78
C TYR A 71 -24.52 -4.71 8.20
N LEU A 72 -25.85 -4.74 8.33
CA LEU A 72 -26.61 -5.96 8.62
C LEU A 72 -26.46 -7.02 7.51
N LYS A 73 -26.44 -6.61 6.22
CA LYS A 73 -26.16 -7.53 5.10
C LYS A 73 -24.75 -8.13 5.19
N LEU A 74 -23.75 -7.36 5.64
CA LEU A 74 -22.38 -7.85 5.83
C LEU A 74 -22.30 -8.83 7.01
N LEU A 75 -22.98 -8.52 8.12
CA LEU A 75 -23.08 -9.41 9.27
C LEU A 75 -23.77 -10.73 8.91
N ALA A 76 -24.85 -10.70 8.12
CA ALA A 76 -25.55 -11.90 7.63
C ALA A 76 -24.67 -12.80 6.75
N LYS A 77 -23.63 -12.24 6.11
CA LYS A 77 -22.62 -12.99 5.35
C LYS A 77 -21.42 -13.42 6.21
N ASN A 78 -21.48 -13.22 7.53
CA ASN A 78 -20.39 -13.43 8.46
C ASN A 78 -19.09 -12.76 8.02
N ASN A 79 -19.18 -11.53 7.48
CA ASN A 79 -18.00 -10.77 7.08
C ASN A 79 -17.08 -10.54 8.31
N PRO A 80 -15.81 -11.00 8.28
CA PRO A 80 -14.92 -10.90 9.45
C PRO A 80 -14.72 -9.47 9.94
N SER A 81 -14.50 -8.52 9.04
CA SER A 81 -14.25 -7.12 9.39
C SER A 81 -15.47 -6.41 9.98
N SER A 82 -16.69 -6.83 9.62
CA SER A 82 -17.93 -6.30 10.23
C SER A 82 -18.20 -6.94 11.58
N ILE A 83 -17.92 -8.23 11.75
CA ILE A 83 -18.02 -8.90 13.05
C ILE A 83 -17.02 -8.30 14.05
N GLU A 84 -15.78 -8.07 13.60
CA GLU A 84 -14.75 -7.38 14.38
C GLU A 84 -15.22 -6.00 14.86
N LEU A 85 -15.86 -5.22 13.98
CA LEU A 85 -16.43 -3.91 14.34
C LEU A 85 -17.56 -4.03 15.38
N LEU A 86 -18.44 -5.03 15.25
CA LEU A 86 -19.54 -5.22 16.21
C LEU A 86 -19.03 -5.53 17.63
N PHE A 87 -17.96 -6.32 17.70
CA PHE A 87 -17.31 -6.79 18.92
C PHE A 87 -16.00 -6.05 19.20
N ALA A 88 -15.90 -4.80 18.75
CA ALA A 88 -14.74 -3.97 19.03
C ALA A 88 -14.51 -3.87 20.55
N PRO A 89 -13.26 -3.95 21.03
CA PRO A 89 -12.94 -3.81 22.45
C PRO A 89 -13.49 -2.48 23.00
N GLN A 90 -14.00 -2.48 24.23
CA GLN A 90 -14.68 -1.33 24.82
C GLN A 90 -13.80 -0.07 24.84
N GLU A 91 -12.49 -0.26 24.97
CA GLU A 91 -11.47 0.79 24.99
C GLU A 91 -11.34 1.51 23.64
N THR A 92 -11.75 0.85 22.55
CA THR A 92 -11.72 1.39 21.19
C THR A 92 -13.06 2.03 20.79
N VAL A 93 -14.12 1.80 21.56
CA VAL A 93 -15.46 2.31 21.27
C VAL A 93 -15.56 3.77 21.73
N ILE A 94 -15.66 4.69 20.77
CA ILE A 94 -15.88 6.12 21.02
C ILE A 94 -17.35 6.37 21.36
N TYR A 95 -18.25 5.74 20.60
CA TYR A 95 -19.69 5.91 20.75
C TYR A 95 -20.43 4.64 20.34
N ARG A 96 -21.49 4.30 21.09
CA ARG A 96 -22.37 3.18 20.78
C ARG A 96 -23.81 3.51 21.18
N HIS A 97 -24.68 3.59 20.19
CA HIS A 97 -26.10 3.83 20.39
C HIS A 97 -26.79 2.55 20.92
N PRO A 98 -27.75 2.64 21.86
CA PRO A 98 -28.45 1.47 22.41
C PRO A 98 -29.12 0.54 21.38
N LEU A 99 -29.44 1.05 20.18
CA LEU A 99 -29.96 0.24 19.08
C LEU A 99 -28.97 -0.86 18.64
N MET A 100 -27.67 -0.64 18.81
CA MET A 100 -26.65 -1.64 18.50
C MET A 100 -26.74 -2.86 19.43
N GLU A 101 -27.28 -2.71 20.64
CA GLU A 101 -27.50 -3.82 21.58
C GLU A 101 -28.61 -4.79 21.12
N GLN A 102 -29.45 -4.38 20.17
CA GLN A 102 -30.44 -5.28 19.57
C GLN A 102 -29.78 -6.33 18.66
N ILE A 103 -28.56 -6.05 18.18
CA ILE A 103 -27.79 -6.95 17.33
C ILE A 103 -27.01 -7.92 18.23
N LYS A 104 -27.64 -9.05 18.55
CA LYS A 104 -27.05 -10.06 19.42
C LYS A 104 -26.12 -11.01 18.66
N PRO A 105 -25.08 -11.57 19.32
CA PRO A 105 -24.19 -12.57 18.71
C PRO A 105 -24.93 -13.77 18.12
N GLU A 106 -25.99 -14.22 18.79
CA GLU A 106 -26.83 -15.35 18.37
C GLU A 106 -27.53 -15.14 17.02
N HIS A 107 -27.73 -13.90 16.59
CA HIS A 107 -28.32 -13.59 15.28
C HIS A 107 -27.30 -13.69 14.14
N ILE A 108 -26.01 -13.67 14.46
CA ILE A 108 -24.92 -13.53 13.47
C ILE A 108 -24.11 -14.82 13.39
N LEU A 109 -23.71 -15.38 14.54
CA LEU A 109 -22.76 -16.48 14.58
C LEU A 109 -23.35 -17.73 13.93
N SER A 110 -22.71 -18.18 12.86
CA SER A 110 -23.12 -19.36 12.11
C SER A 110 -21.91 -20.18 11.68
N ARG A 111 -22.15 -21.39 11.14
CA ARG A 111 -21.08 -22.23 10.58
C ARG A 111 -20.38 -21.58 9.38
N LEU A 112 -20.99 -20.59 8.75
CA LEU A 112 -20.40 -19.80 7.66
C LEU A 112 -19.16 -19.02 8.13
N CYS A 113 -19.08 -18.65 9.42
CA CYS A 113 -17.89 -18.00 9.98
C CYS A 113 -16.60 -18.75 9.65
N ARG A 114 -16.63 -20.09 9.66
CA ARG A 114 -15.44 -20.90 9.36
C ARG A 114 -14.89 -20.55 7.98
N ASP A 115 -15.76 -20.50 6.97
CA ASP A 115 -15.35 -20.33 5.59
C ASP A 115 -15.04 -18.86 5.29
N SER A 116 -15.81 -17.92 5.86
CA SER A 116 -15.56 -16.48 5.68
C SER A 116 -14.26 -16.01 6.35
N PHE A 117 -13.96 -16.47 7.56
CA PHE A 117 -12.72 -16.14 8.26
C PHE A 117 -11.51 -16.85 7.63
N ALA A 118 -11.63 -18.12 7.25
CA ALA A 118 -10.55 -18.83 6.56
C ALA A 118 -10.22 -18.16 5.22
N GLY A 119 -11.23 -17.82 4.43
CA GLY A 119 -11.05 -17.09 3.17
C GLY A 119 -10.40 -15.73 3.36
N TYR A 120 -10.83 -14.97 4.39
CA TYR A 120 -10.20 -13.69 4.74
C TYR A 120 -8.74 -13.86 5.14
N ALA A 121 -8.42 -14.81 6.05
CA ALA A 121 -7.05 -15.09 6.46
C ALA A 121 -6.15 -15.48 5.28
N MET A 122 -6.62 -16.36 4.38
CA MET A 122 -5.91 -16.71 3.16
C MET A 122 -5.66 -15.50 2.25
N SER A 123 -6.66 -14.61 2.11
CA SER A 123 -6.51 -13.38 1.34
C SER A 123 -5.44 -12.45 1.93
N GLN A 124 -5.36 -12.35 3.26
CA GLN A 124 -4.37 -11.54 3.96
C GLN A 124 -2.96 -12.13 3.83
N VAL A 125 -2.82 -13.46 3.93
CA VAL A 125 -1.56 -14.15 3.64
C VAL A 125 -1.11 -13.89 2.21
N LYS A 126 -2.02 -13.96 1.23
CA LYS A 126 -1.70 -13.67 -0.18
C LYS A 126 -1.26 -12.21 -0.37
N ARG A 127 -1.94 -11.25 0.26
CA ARG A 127 -1.53 -9.83 0.23
C ARG A 127 -0.16 -9.61 0.88
N ALA A 128 0.09 -10.27 2.01
CA ALA A 128 1.38 -10.18 2.70
C ALA A 128 2.53 -10.70 1.82
N LYS A 129 2.31 -11.82 1.11
CA LYS A 129 3.29 -12.44 0.21
C LYS A 129 3.43 -11.73 -1.15
N GLY A 130 2.35 -11.17 -1.68
CA GLY A 130 2.28 -10.60 -3.03
C GLY A 130 2.71 -9.13 -3.14
N LEU A 131 2.98 -8.48 -2.00
CA LEU A 131 3.66 -7.20 -1.97
C LEU A 131 5.16 -7.51 -1.86
N ASN A 132 6.01 -6.91 -2.72
CA ASN A 132 7.48 -6.91 -2.64
C ASN A 132 7.97 -6.22 -1.34
N LYS A 133 7.41 -6.63 -0.19
CA LYS A 133 7.78 -6.14 1.12
C LYS A 133 9.20 -6.61 1.40
N LYS A 134 10.01 -5.71 1.95
CA LYS A 134 11.41 -5.97 2.35
C LYS A 134 11.59 -7.22 3.24
N ILE A 135 10.51 -7.69 3.86
CA ILE A 135 10.44 -8.94 4.64
C ILE A 135 10.67 -10.18 3.76
N PHE A 136 10.14 -10.18 2.52
CA PHE A 136 10.27 -11.29 1.57
C PHE A 136 11.34 -11.05 0.49
N ASN A 137 11.79 -9.79 0.34
CA ASN A 137 12.90 -9.40 -0.51
C ASN A 137 13.90 -8.56 0.32
N PRO A 138 14.79 -9.19 1.11
CA PRO A 138 15.73 -8.48 1.97
C PRO A 138 16.62 -7.58 1.11
N VAL A 139 16.51 -6.27 1.36
CA VAL A 139 17.37 -5.25 0.75
C VAL A 139 18.60 -5.13 1.66
N SER A 140 19.79 -5.15 1.10
CA SER A 140 21.03 -4.94 1.86
C SER A 140 20.97 -3.62 2.65
N ASP A 141 21.55 -3.59 3.86
CA ASP A 141 21.66 -2.37 4.67
C ASP A 141 22.48 -1.29 3.97
N VAL A 142 23.39 -1.70 3.07
CA VAL A 142 24.13 -0.81 2.19
C VAL A 142 23.28 -0.50 0.97
N MET A 143 22.96 0.78 0.77
CA MET A 143 22.31 1.26 -0.44
C MET A 143 23.31 1.17 -1.61
N PRO A 144 23.08 0.33 -2.63
CA PRO A 144 23.99 0.21 -3.75
C PRO A 144 24.00 1.52 -4.56
N ARG A 145 25.15 1.86 -5.12
CA ARG A 145 25.29 2.99 -6.05
C ARG A 145 24.50 2.71 -7.32
N PRO A 146 24.04 3.75 -8.05
CA PRO A 146 23.31 3.55 -9.30
C PRO A 146 24.01 2.61 -10.29
N ILE A 147 25.34 2.69 -10.39
CA ILE A 147 26.15 1.81 -11.26
C ILE A 147 26.18 0.34 -10.83
N GLU A 148 26.05 0.05 -9.54
CA GLU A 148 26.04 -1.33 -9.02
C GLU A 148 24.71 -2.03 -9.34
N CYS A 149 23.66 -1.26 -9.66
CA CYS A 149 22.36 -1.78 -10.09
C CYS A 149 22.26 -1.96 -11.62
N CYS A 150 23.31 -1.57 -12.36
CA CYS A 150 23.30 -1.53 -13.82
C CYS A 150 23.76 -2.85 -14.45
N HIS A 151 23.38 -3.07 -15.72
CA HIS A 151 23.99 -4.08 -16.58
C HIS A 151 24.55 -3.44 -17.85
N ILE A 152 25.75 -3.86 -18.26
CA ILE A 152 26.41 -3.43 -19.49
C ILE A 152 25.93 -4.29 -20.65
N VAL A 153 25.47 -3.66 -21.72
CA VAL A 153 25.15 -4.34 -22.98
C VAL A 153 26.44 -4.54 -23.77
N GLU A 154 26.79 -5.80 -24.02
CA GLU A 154 27.88 -6.20 -24.91
C GLU A 154 27.32 -7.04 -26.05
N GLY A 155 27.28 -6.49 -27.26
CA GLY A 155 26.71 -7.18 -28.41
C GLY A 155 25.23 -7.51 -28.18
N ASP A 156 24.90 -8.80 -28.11
CA ASP A 156 23.55 -9.34 -27.93
C ASP A 156 23.23 -9.78 -26.49
N ARG A 157 24.15 -9.57 -25.55
CA ARG A 157 24.01 -9.98 -24.14
C ARG A 157 24.15 -8.80 -23.17
N THR A 158 23.77 -9.04 -21.92
CA THR A 158 23.97 -8.11 -20.79
C THR A 158 24.84 -8.75 -19.72
N VAL A 159 25.82 -8.01 -19.22
CA VAL A 159 26.74 -8.43 -18.15
C VAL A 159 26.53 -7.53 -16.94
N ALA A 160 26.61 -8.08 -15.73
CA ALA A 160 26.54 -7.27 -14.50
C ALA A 160 27.68 -6.25 -14.49
N THR A 161 27.39 -5.00 -14.10
CA THR A 161 28.39 -3.92 -14.22
C THR A 161 29.63 -4.18 -13.38
N GLU A 162 29.47 -4.75 -12.18
CA GLU A 162 30.60 -5.14 -11.32
C GLU A 162 31.56 -6.11 -12.04
N GLN A 163 31.00 -7.17 -12.63
CA GLN A 163 31.79 -8.15 -13.40
C GLN A 163 32.48 -7.49 -14.60
N TRP A 164 31.78 -6.61 -15.30
CA TRP A 164 32.32 -5.90 -16.46
C TRP A 164 33.47 -4.97 -16.08
N LEU A 165 33.32 -4.20 -15.00
CA LEU A 165 34.35 -3.30 -14.48
C LEU A 165 35.60 -4.08 -14.03
N SER A 166 35.42 -5.20 -13.33
CA SER A 166 36.55 -6.06 -12.92
C SER A 166 37.29 -6.68 -14.10
N GLN A 167 36.60 -7.01 -15.20
CA GLN A 167 37.24 -7.55 -16.41
C GLN A 167 38.08 -6.51 -17.18
N HIS A 168 37.76 -5.23 -17.01
CA HIS A 168 38.40 -4.12 -17.72
C HIS A 168 39.25 -3.24 -16.81
N ASP A 169 39.51 -3.68 -15.57
CA ASP A 169 40.28 -2.95 -14.55
C ASP A 169 39.78 -1.52 -14.27
N PHE A 170 38.46 -1.32 -14.29
CA PHE A 170 37.83 -0.02 -14.03
C PHE A 170 37.29 0.11 -12.61
N LEU A 171 37.43 1.31 -12.04
CA LEU A 171 36.88 1.65 -10.73
C LEU A 171 35.47 2.26 -10.85
N ALA A 172 34.49 1.67 -10.16
CA ALA A 172 33.12 2.17 -10.13
C ALA A 172 33.00 3.63 -9.65
N GLU A 173 33.92 4.11 -8.81
CA GLU A 173 33.97 5.50 -8.31
C GLU A 173 34.29 6.52 -9.41
N ARG A 174 34.99 6.09 -10.46
CA ARG A 174 35.37 6.92 -11.60
C ARG A 174 34.33 6.86 -12.72
N CYS A 175 33.22 6.16 -12.49
CA CYS A 175 32.18 5.97 -13.47
C CYS A 175 31.03 6.96 -13.32
N GLY A 176 30.69 7.66 -14.40
CA GLY A 176 29.50 8.52 -14.49
C GLY A 176 28.41 7.87 -15.34
N LEU A 177 27.14 8.05 -14.97
CA LEU A 177 25.99 7.61 -15.75
C LEU A 177 25.19 8.82 -16.24
N THR A 178 24.71 8.79 -17.49
CA THR A 178 23.78 9.79 -18.03
C THR A 178 22.62 9.09 -18.72
N ALA A 179 21.38 9.50 -18.43
CA ALA A 179 20.20 8.92 -19.03
C ALA A 179 20.18 9.15 -20.56
N LEU A 180 19.84 8.12 -21.32
CA LEU A 180 19.70 8.20 -22.77
C LEU A 180 18.29 8.67 -23.15
N PRO A 181 18.15 9.72 -23.97
CA PRO A 181 16.86 10.11 -24.52
C PRO A 181 16.21 8.96 -25.30
N HIS A 182 14.90 8.79 -25.15
CA HIS A 182 14.10 7.79 -25.88
C HIS A 182 14.43 6.32 -25.61
N VAL A 183 15.26 6.01 -24.61
CA VAL A 183 15.53 4.64 -24.16
C VAL A 183 15.11 4.49 -22.70
N ARG A 184 14.02 3.75 -22.46
CA ARG A 184 13.54 3.48 -21.10
C ARG A 184 14.60 2.67 -20.33
N ASP A 185 14.99 3.17 -19.16
CA ASP A 185 16.00 2.59 -18.26
C ASP A 185 17.38 2.39 -18.94
N GLY A 186 17.69 3.20 -19.94
CA GLY A 186 18.96 3.20 -20.67
C GLY A 186 19.87 4.34 -20.25
N TYR A 187 21.15 4.03 -20.00
CA TYR A 187 22.16 4.99 -19.58
C TYR A 187 23.43 4.86 -20.44
N ALA A 188 24.10 5.99 -20.67
CA ALA A 188 25.47 6.04 -21.14
C ALA A 188 26.40 5.96 -19.93
N LEU A 189 27.43 5.11 -20.02
CA LEU A 189 28.49 4.99 -19.03
C LEU A 189 29.72 5.77 -19.50
N PHE A 190 30.26 6.60 -18.61
CA PHE A 190 31.47 7.37 -18.78
C PHE A 190 32.48 6.96 -17.73
N TYR A 191 33.76 6.97 -18.07
CA TYR A 191 34.85 6.74 -17.13
C TYR A 191 35.74 7.98 -17.10
N ALA A 192 36.02 8.50 -15.90
CA ALA A 192 36.89 9.63 -15.71
C ALA A 192 38.34 9.12 -15.72
N ASP A 193 39.05 9.27 -16.84
CA ASP A 193 40.51 9.10 -16.91
C ASP A 193 41.22 10.36 -16.37
N ASP A 194 42.41 10.20 -15.78
CA ASP A 194 43.18 11.30 -15.17
C ASP A 194 43.80 12.21 -16.25
N TYR A 195 42.95 12.86 -17.06
CA TYR A 195 43.37 13.79 -18.09
C TYR A 195 42.63 15.13 -17.93
N GLU A 196 43.41 16.18 -17.67
CA GLU A 196 42.98 17.58 -17.75
C GLU A 196 42.49 17.91 -19.16
N GLN A 197 41.21 17.67 -19.41
CA GLN A 197 40.36 18.38 -20.38
C GLN A 197 39.05 17.61 -20.45
N GLY A 198 37.92 18.34 -20.36
CA GLY A 198 36.59 17.83 -20.68
C GLY A 198 36.44 17.52 -22.18
N ALA A 199 37.35 16.71 -22.72
CA ALA A 199 37.27 16.14 -24.04
C ALA A 199 36.39 14.90 -23.95
N THR A 200 35.23 14.95 -24.60
CA THR A 200 34.46 13.76 -24.92
C THR A 200 35.40 12.86 -25.72
N CYS A 201 35.82 11.73 -25.16
CA CYS A 201 36.61 10.72 -25.85
C CYS A 201 35.72 10.02 -26.90
N LEU A 202 35.31 10.74 -27.93
CA LEU A 202 34.72 10.22 -29.16
C LEU A 202 35.83 9.72 -30.07
N ASN A 203 36.68 8.81 -29.59
CA ASN A 203 37.68 8.14 -30.42
C ASN A 203 37.80 6.65 -30.03
N ASN A 204 37.25 5.82 -30.92
CA ASN A 204 37.43 4.38 -31.16
C ASN A 204 37.38 3.33 -30.03
N TRP A 205 37.40 3.69 -28.75
CA TRP A 205 37.13 2.79 -27.60
C TRP A 205 36.46 3.53 -26.43
N GLY A 206 35.59 4.52 -26.73
CA GLY A 206 35.11 5.49 -25.74
C GLY A 206 33.59 5.66 -25.66
N ARG A 207 32.81 4.63 -26.02
CA ARG A 207 31.35 4.64 -25.84
C ARG A 207 30.83 3.22 -25.60
N ILE A 208 30.69 2.82 -24.34
CA ILE A 208 29.89 1.64 -24.03
C ILE A 208 28.44 2.04 -24.29
N THR A 209 27.94 1.63 -25.45
CA THR A 209 26.59 1.98 -25.90
C THR A 209 25.63 0.98 -25.28
N GLY A 210 24.96 1.43 -24.23
CA GLY A 210 23.85 0.71 -23.62
C GLY A 210 24.23 0.12 -22.27
N VAL A 211 24.01 0.88 -21.20
CA VAL A 211 23.81 0.29 -19.89
C VAL A 211 22.31 0.20 -19.68
N ARG A 212 21.77 -1.01 -19.52
CA ARG A 212 20.34 -1.22 -19.29
C ARG A 212 20.15 -1.61 -17.84
N VAL A 213 19.42 -0.79 -17.10
CA VAL A 213 19.05 -1.12 -15.73
C VAL A 213 17.78 -1.96 -15.79
N LYS A 214 17.87 -3.22 -15.37
CA LYS A 214 16.66 -3.96 -15.00
C LYS A 214 16.39 -3.60 -13.55
N LEU A 215 15.64 -2.52 -13.33
CA LEU A 215 15.06 -2.26 -12.01
C LEU A 215 14.07 -3.40 -11.77
N ASN A 216 14.45 -4.37 -10.95
CA ASN A 216 13.49 -5.31 -10.40
C ASN A 216 12.58 -4.49 -9.48
N ALA A 217 11.41 -4.14 -9.99
CA ALA A 217 10.30 -3.61 -9.21
C ALA A 217 9.77 -4.66 -8.23
#